data_AF-U6DPP4-F1
#
_entry.id   AF-U6DPP4-F1
#
_cell.length_a   1.000
_cell.length_b   1.000
_cell.length_c   1.000
_cell.angle_alpha   90.00
_cell.angle_beta   90.00
_cell.angle_gamma   90.00
#
_symmetry.space_group_name_H-M   'P 1'
#
loop_
_entity.id
_entity.type
_entity.pdbx_description
1 polymer ?
#
loop_
_entity_poly.entity_id
_entity_poly.type
_entity_poly.pdbx_seq_one_letter_code
_entity_poly.pdbx_strand_id
1 'polypeptide(L)'
;EAVKTFNSELYSLNDYKPPISKAKMTQITKAAIKAIKFYKHVVQSVEKFIQKCKPEYKVPGLYVIDSIVRQSRHQFGQEKDVFAPRFSNNIISTFQNLYRCPGDDKSKIVRVLNLWQKNNVFKSEIIQPLLD
;
A
#
# COMPACT_ATOMS: atom_id res chain seq x y z
N GLU A 1 12.48 2.50 -17.12
CA GLU A 1 11.79 1.23 -17.42
C GLU A 1 11.09 0.61 -16.20
N ALA A 2 11.80 0.30 -15.10
CA ALA A 2 11.22 -0.37 -13.93
C ALA A 2 9.94 0.29 -13.35
N VAL A 3 9.90 1.63 -13.26
CA VAL A 3 8.71 2.37 -12.79
C VAL A 3 7.52 2.22 -13.77
N LYS A 4 7.79 2.15 -15.08
CA LYS A 4 6.75 1.94 -16.10
C LYS A 4 6.14 0.54 -15.94
N THR A 5 6.98 -0.49 -15.73
CA THR A 5 6.52 -1.85 -15.43
C THR A 5 5.69 -1.88 -14.14
N PHE A 6 6.18 -1.27 -13.07
CA PHE A 6 5.43 -1.18 -11.82
C PHE A 6 4.07 -0.51 -12.01
N ASN A 7 4.01 0.61 -12.73
CA ASN A 7 2.77 1.31 -13.01
C ASN A 7 1.80 0.43 -13.82
N SER A 8 2.29 -0.27 -14.84
CA SER A 8 1.47 -1.20 -15.62
C SER A 8 0.84 -2.27 -14.72
N GLU A 9 1.65 -2.88 -13.84
CA GLU A 9 1.16 -3.89 -12.89
C GLU A 9 0.16 -3.31 -11.89
N LEU A 10 0.44 -2.14 -11.32
CA LEU A 10 -0.43 -1.48 -10.35
C LEU A 10 -1.80 -1.14 -10.96
N TYR A 11 -1.82 -0.50 -12.13
CA TYR A 11 -3.07 -0.07 -12.76
C TYR A 11 -3.88 -1.21 -13.35
N SER A 12 -3.24 -2.34 -13.70
CA SER A 12 -3.96 -3.55 -14.09
C SER A 12 -4.80 -4.17 -12.96
N LEU A 13 -4.70 -3.68 -11.71
CA LEU A 13 -5.68 -4.02 -10.68
C LEU A 13 -7.12 -3.69 -11.11
N ASN A 14 -7.32 -2.65 -11.91
CA ASN A 14 -8.64 -2.26 -12.40
C ASN A 14 -9.24 -3.28 -13.38
N ASP A 15 -8.41 -4.15 -13.97
CA ASP A 15 -8.86 -5.18 -14.91
C ASP A 15 -9.41 -6.41 -14.19
N TYR A 16 -9.24 -6.49 -12.86
CA TYR A 16 -9.74 -7.58 -12.03
C TYR A 16 -10.84 -7.08 -11.11
N LYS A 17 -11.97 -7.76 -11.06
CA LYS A 17 -12.98 -7.53 -10.02
C LYS A 17 -12.45 -8.10 -8.68
N PRO A 18 -12.44 -7.34 -7.58
CA PRO A 18 -12.10 -7.88 -6.27
C PRO A 18 -12.95 -9.14 -5.93
N PRO A 19 -12.37 -10.16 -5.27
CA PRO A 19 -11.07 -10.15 -4.59
C PRO A 19 -9.85 -10.32 -5.51
N ILE A 20 -8.78 -9.60 -5.20
CA ILE A 20 -7.52 -9.68 -5.94
C ILE A 20 -6.74 -10.93 -5.51
N SER A 21 -6.23 -11.69 -6.47
CA SER A 21 -5.48 -12.92 -6.19
C SER A 21 -4.14 -12.64 -5.51
N LYS A 22 -3.67 -13.59 -4.69
CA LYS A 22 -2.34 -13.54 -4.07
C LYS A 22 -1.23 -13.45 -5.13
N ALA A 23 -1.39 -14.15 -6.24
CA ALA A 23 -0.45 -14.11 -7.36
C ALA A 23 -0.32 -12.69 -7.93
N LYS A 24 -1.45 -11.99 -8.15
CA LYS A 24 -1.43 -10.62 -8.66
C LYS A 24 -0.76 -9.65 -7.69
N MET A 25 -1.09 -9.75 -6.40
CA MET A 25 -0.43 -8.96 -5.36
C MET A 25 1.10 -9.19 -5.36
N THR A 26 1.52 -10.45 -5.51
CA THR A 26 2.94 -10.83 -5.54
C THR A 26 3.65 -10.24 -6.76
N GLN A 27 3.00 -10.19 -7.94
CA GLN A 27 3.56 -9.59 -9.15
C GLN A 27 3.79 -8.08 -8.96
N ILE A 28 2.79 -7.35 -8.45
CA ILE A 28 2.89 -5.92 -8.16
C ILE A 28 4.03 -5.64 -7.17
N THR A 29 4.09 -6.41 -6.09
CA THR A 29 5.14 -6.28 -5.06
C THR A 29 6.53 -6.55 -5.64
N LYS A 30 6.70 -7.60 -6.45
CA LYS A 30 7.98 -7.88 -7.13
C LYS A 30 8.39 -6.73 -8.05
N ALA A 31 7.45 -6.13 -8.77
CA ALA A 31 7.73 -4.97 -9.62
C ALA A 31 8.15 -3.74 -8.81
N ALA A 32 7.51 -3.50 -7.65
CA ALA A 32 7.88 -2.42 -6.73
C ALA A 32 9.31 -2.58 -6.18
N ILE A 33 9.65 -3.79 -5.74
CA ILE A 33 10.99 -4.09 -5.21
C ILE A 33 12.07 -3.98 -6.31
N LYS A 34 11.80 -4.44 -7.54
CA LYS A 34 12.70 -4.22 -8.68
C LYS A 34 12.91 -2.72 -8.96
N ALA A 35 11.91 -1.89 -8.68
CA ALA A 35 11.96 -0.44 -8.85
C ALA A 35 12.44 0.33 -7.59
N ILE A 36 13.02 -0.34 -6.58
CA ILE A 36 13.36 0.28 -5.28
C ILE A 36 14.27 1.52 -5.37
N LYS A 37 15.19 1.58 -6.34
CA LYS A 37 16.02 2.78 -6.58
C LYS A 37 15.16 4.04 -6.88
N PHE A 38 13.92 3.85 -7.30
CA PHE A 38 12.93 4.88 -7.58
C PHE A 38 11.77 4.85 -6.59
N TYR A 39 11.98 4.42 -5.34
CA TYR A 39 10.92 4.23 -4.33
C TYR A 39 9.97 5.43 -4.18
N LYS A 40 10.46 6.67 -4.31
CA LYS A 40 9.61 7.88 -4.28
C LYS A 40 8.53 7.87 -5.37
N HIS A 41 8.88 7.44 -6.58
CA HIS A 41 7.94 7.32 -7.71
C HIS A 41 6.98 6.15 -7.50
N VAL A 42 7.47 5.02 -6.98
CA VAL A 42 6.62 3.87 -6.63
C VAL A 42 5.56 4.27 -5.62
N VAL A 43 5.96 4.93 -4.52
CA VAL A 43 5.03 5.43 -3.49
C VAL A 43 4.03 6.41 -4.08
N GLN A 44 4.48 7.41 -4.84
CA GLN A 44 3.60 8.38 -5.48
C GLN A 44 2.58 7.71 -6.42
N SER A 45 2.99 6.69 -7.17
CA SER A 45 2.08 5.93 -8.04
C SER A 45 0.99 5.20 -7.25
N VAL A 46 1.34 4.59 -6.10
CA VAL A 46 0.36 3.92 -5.21
C VAL A 46 -0.59 4.93 -4.58
N GLU A 47 -0.08 6.04 -4.05
CA GLU A 47 -0.89 7.12 -3.47
C GLU A 47 -1.87 7.69 -4.51
N LYS A 48 -1.41 7.94 -5.73
CA LYS A 48 -2.23 8.43 -6.84
C LYS A 48 -3.26 7.41 -7.30
N PHE A 49 -2.92 6.12 -7.31
CA PHE A 49 -3.87 5.04 -7.56
C PHE A 49 -4.97 5.05 -6.50
N ILE A 50 -4.62 5.05 -5.22
CA ILE A 50 -5.58 5.08 -4.10
C ILE A 50 -6.46 6.32 -4.17
N GLN A 51 -5.92 7.49 -4.51
CA GLN A 51 -6.68 8.72 -4.65
C GLN A 51 -7.78 8.60 -5.73
N LYS A 52 -7.46 7.99 -6.88
CA LYS A 52 -8.30 8.00 -8.09
C LYS A 52 -9.13 6.74 -8.33
N CYS A 53 -8.77 5.61 -7.73
CA CYS A 53 -9.45 4.34 -7.98
C CYS A 53 -10.89 4.35 -7.44
N LYS A 54 -11.73 3.48 -8.02
CA LYS A 54 -13.11 3.28 -7.56
C LYS A 54 -13.14 2.75 -6.11
N PRO A 55 -14.24 2.96 -5.36
CA PRO A 55 -14.35 2.52 -3.97
C PRO A 55 -13.95 1.06 -3.72
N GLU A 56 -14.33 0.13 -4.60
CA GLU A 56 -14.01 -1.30 -4.46
C GLU A 56 -12.50 -1.63 -4.51
N TYR A 57 -11.67 -0.69 -4.99
CA TYR A 57 -10.21 -0.86 -5.08
C TYR A 57 -9.42 -0.20 -3.94
N LYS A 58 -10.09 0.45 -2.98
CA LYS A 58 -9.40 1.09 -1.85
C LYS A 58 -8.66 0.07 -0.98
N VAL A 59 -9.35 -0.99 -0.55
CA VAL A 59 -8.73 -2.07 0.25
C VAL A 59 -7.63 -2.80 -0.55
N PRO A 60 -7.82 -3.18 -1.82
CA PRO A 60 -6.72 -3.64 -2.66
C PRO A 60 -5.51 -2.69 -2.71
N GLY A 61 -5.73 -1.38 -2.83
CA GLY A 61 -4.67 -0.38 -2.80
C GLY A 61 -3.91 -0.36 -1.47
N LEU A 62 -4.62 -0.47 -0.33
CA LEU A 62 -4.00 -0.61 0.98
C LEU A 62 -3.16 -1.90 1.08
N TYR A 63 -3.64 -3.01 0.52
CA TYR A 63 -2.87 -4.26 0.50
C TYR A 63 -1.62 -4.18 -0.36
N VAL A 64 -1.58 -3.33 -1.39
CA VAL A 64 -0.34 -3.03 -2.14
C VAL A 64 0.67 -2.33 -1.24
N ILE A 65 0.27 -1.31 -0.46
CA ILE A 65 1.16 -0.63 0.50
C ILE A 65 1.73 -1.67 1.48
N ASP A 66 0.85 -2.42 2.12
CA ASP A 66 1.23 -3.45 3.09
C ASP A 66 2.19 -4.48 2.49
N SER A 67 1.89 -5.00 1.30
CA SER A 67 2.73 -6.02 0.67
C SER A 67 4.11 -5.47 0.27
N ILE A 68 4.22 -4.23 -0.21
CA ILE A 68 5.50 -3.60 -0.56
C ILE A 68 6.35 -3.40 0.69
N VAL A 69 5.77 -2.82 1.75
CA VAL A 69 6.49 -2.56 3.00
C VAL A 69 6.96 -3.87 3.63
N ARG A 70 6.09 -4.88 3.73
CA ARG A 70 6.47 -6.19 4.28
C ARG A 70 7.58 -6.84 3.47
N GLN A 71 7.50 -6.82 2.14
CA GLN A 71 8.52 -7.43 1.30
C GLN A 71 9.86 -6.69 1.40
N SER A 72 9.85 -5.36 1.43
CA SER A 72 11.05 -4.54 1.59
C SER A 72 11.76 -4.87 2.90
N ARG A 73 11.03 -4.88 4.02
CA ARG A 73 11.59 -5.24 5.33
C ARG A 73 12.10 -6.67 5.38
N HIS A 74 11.38 -7.60 4.79
CA HIS A 74 11.80 -9.00 4.74
C HIS A 74 13.13 -9.16 3.97
N GLN A 75 13.29 -8.46 2.85
CA GLN A 75 14.47 -8.60 1.99
C GLN A 75 15.69 -7.79 2.46
N PHE A 76 15.47 -6.61 3.05
CA PHE A 76 16.55 -5.67 3.38
C PHE A 76 16.73 -5.42 4.87
N GLY A 77 15.80 -5.90 5.71
CA GLY A 77 15.72 -5.54 7.13
C GLY A 77 14.94 -4.24 7.36
N GLN A 78 14.43 -4.06 8.57
CA GLN A 78 13.60 -2.91 8.94
C GLN A 78 14.33 -1.57 8.80
N GLU A 79 15.59 -1.50 9.21
CA GLU A 79 16.41 -0.27 9.18
C GLU A 79 16.71 0.24 7.75
N LYS A 80 16.64 -0.65 6.75
CA LYS A 80 16.91 -0.31 5.35
C LYS A 80 15.64 -0.11 4.53
N ASP A 81 14.47 -0.22 5.15
CA ASP A 81 13.21 0.00 4.45
C ASP A 81 13.03 1.47 4.08
N VAL A 82 12.95 1.72 2.77
CA VAL A 82 12.71 3.07 2.23
C VAL A 82 11.23 3.36 1.98
N PHE A 83 10.35 2.34 2.03
CA PHE A 83 8.95 2.50 1.67
C PHE A 83 8.09 2.98 2.83
N ALA A 84 8.15 2.37 4.02
CA ALA A 84 7.33 2.81 5.14
C ALA A 84 7.59 4.28 5.52
N PRO A 85 8.85 4.74 5.70
CA PRO A 85 9.13 6.14 5.99
C PRO A 85 8.66 7.09 4.89
N ARG A 86 8.58 6.60 3.64
CA ARG A 86 8.10 7.43 2.52
C ARG A 86 6.58 7.52 2.48
N PHE A 87 5.87 6.43 2.72
CA PHE A 87 4.41 6.42 2.84
C PHE A 87 3.93 7.24 4.05
N SER A 88 4.68 7.26 5.16
CA SER A 88 4.29 8.04 6.35
C SER A 88 4.15 9.53 6.07
N ASN A 89 4.87 10.07 5.07
CA ASN A 89 4.80 11.50 4.73
C ASN A 89 3.40 11.96 4.31
N ASN A 90 2.60 11.08 3.70
CA ASN A 90 1.27 11.39 3.19
C ASN A 90 0.20 10.45 3.77
N ILE A 91 0.50 9.75 4.87
CA ILE A 91 -0.35 8.65 5.35
C ILE A 91 -1.74 9.11 5.75
N ILE A 92 -1.87 10.29 6.38
CA ILE A 92 -3.17 10.88 6.74
C ILE A 92 -4.04 11.06 5.48
N SER A 93 -3.52 11.75 4.45
CA SER A 93 -4.23 11.97 3.18
C SER A 93 -4.51 10.65 2.45
N THR A 94 -3.59 9.69 2.51
CA THR A 94 -3.77 8.36 1.93
C THR A 94 -4.94 7.64 2.59
N PHE A 95 -5.03 7.66 3.92
CA PHE A 95 -6.12 7.01 4.66
C PHE A 95 -7.46 7.73 4.52
N GLN A 96 -7.48 9.05 4.44
CA GLN A 96 -8.69 9.80 4.06
C GLN A 96 -9.26 9.34 2.71
N ASN A 97 -8.40 9.00 1.75
CA ASN A 97 -8.84 8.42 0.48
C ASN A 97 -9.25 6.94 0.61
N LEU A 98 -8.55 6.15 1.43
CA LEU A 98 -8.87 4.74 1.67
C LEU A 98 -10.24 4.57 2.34
N TYR A 99 -10.60 5.43 3.29
CA TYR A 99 -11.89 5.38 3.99
C TYR A 99 -13.10 5.72 3.12
N ARG A 100 -12.88 6.12 1.85
CA ARG A 100 -13.92 6.18 0.82
C ARG A 100 -14.23 4.81 0.19
N CYS A 101 -13.88 3.72 0.88
CA CYS A 101 -14.25 2.35 0.51
C CYS A 101 -15.73 2.06 0.82
N PRO A 102 -16.29 0.95 0.33
CA PRO A 102 -17.58 0.44 0.80
C PRO A 102 -17.62 0.28 2.33
N GLY A 103 -18.79 0.41 2.94
CA GLY A 103 -18.95 0.33 4.40
C GLY A 103 -18.38 -0.97 5.00
N ASP A 104 -18.66 -2.10 4.35
CA ASP A 104 -18.23 -3.45 4.78
C ASP A 104 -16.71 -3.67 4.69
N ASP A 105 -15.98 -2.73 4.08
CA ASP A 105 -14.53 -2.78 3.90
C ASP A 105 -13.77 -1.99 4.98
N LYS A 106 -14.44 -1.11 5.75
CA LYS A 106 -13.78 -0.32 6.80
C LYS A 106 -13.08 -1.19 7.85
N SER A 107 -13.72 -2.29 8.27
CA SER A 107 -13.13 -3.24 9.22
C SER A 107 -11.83 -3.88 8.71
N LYS A 108 -11.66 -4.02 7.38
CA LYS A 108 -10.44 -4.52 6.75
C LYS A 108 -9.30 -3.50 6.85
N ILE A 109 -9.61 -2.21 6.70
CA ILE A 109 -8.64 -1.11 6.90
C ILE A 109 -8.16 -1.10 8.35
N VAL A 110 -9.09 -1.11 9.31
CA VAL A 110 -8.77 -1.15 10.75
C VAL A 110 -7.92 -2.37 11.09
N ARG A 111 -8.22 -3.54 10.51
CA ARG A 111 -7.42 -4.75 10.70
C ARG A 111 -5.97 -4.57 10.23
N VAL A 112 -5.74 -3.92 9.09
CA VAL A 112 -4.38 -3.64 8.60
C VAL A 112 -3.65 -2.68 9.54
N LEU A 113 -4.30 -1.61 10.00
CA LEU A 113 -3.73 -0.67 10.97
C LEU A 113 -3.32 -1.37 12.28
N ASN A 114 -4.19 -2.23 12.82
CA ASN A 114 -3.89 -3.02 14.01
C ASN A 114 -2.72 -3.98 13.79
N LEU A 115 -2.61 -4.60 12.62
CA LEU A 115 -1.47 -5.44 12.26
C LEU A 115 -0.18 -4.62 12.13
N TRP A 116 -0.25 -3.42 11.56
CA TRP A 116 0.90 -2.51 11.48
C TRP A 116 1.36 -2.07 12.86
N GLN A 117 0.46 -1.79 13.79
CA GLN A 117 0.81 -1.43 15.16
C GLN A 117 1.46 -2.62 15.87
N LYS A 118 0.82 -3.80 15.83
CA LYS A 118 1.32 -5.02 16.46
C LYS A 118 2.72 -5.42 15.98
N ASN A 119 3.01 -5.22 14.69
CA ASN A 119 4.28 -5.60 14.07
C ASN A 119 5.28 -4.43 13.96
N ASN A 120 5.04 -3.31 14.64
CA ASN A 120 5.91 -2.12 14.59
C ASN A 120 6.22 -1.67 13.15
N VAL A 121 5.22 -1.71 12.27
CA VAL A 121 5.31 -1.17 10.91
C VAL A 121 5.34 0.35 10.95
N PHE A 122 4.39 0.95 11.66
CA PHE A 122 4.39 2.37 11.97
C PHE A 122 4.27 2.54 13.49
N LYS A 123 4.80 3.65 14.00
CA LYS A 123 4.66 4.01 15.41
C LYS A 123 3.20 4.25 15.75
N SER A 124 2.84 4.02 17.01
CA SER A 124 1.47 4.23 17.49
C SER A 124 0.98 5.66 17.24
N GLU A 125 1.83 6.68 17.40
CA GLU A 125 1.53 8.09 17.12
C GLU A 125 1.08 8.36 15.67
N ILE A 126 1.51 7.53 14.72
CA ILE A 126 1.09 7.61 13.31
C ILE A 126 -0.21 6.84 13.10
N ILE A 127 -0.41 5.72 13.79
CA ILE A 127 -1.53 4.81 13.58
C ILE A 127 -2.81 5.30 14.28
N GLN A 128 -2.71 5.80 15.51
CA GLN A 128 -3.89 6.15 16.32
C GLN A 128 -4.79 7.19 15.60
N PRO A 129 -4.26 8.28 15.02
CA PRO A 129 -5.09 9.25 14.29
C PRO A 129 -5.75 8.70 13.01
N LEU A 130 -5.40 7.47 12.59
CA LEU A 130 -5.98 6.80 11.43
C LEU A 130 -7.11 5.84 11.81
N LEU A 131 -7.28 5.51 13.09
CA LEU A 131 -8.33 4.61 13.58
C LEU A 131 -9.63 5.35 13.94
N ASP A 132 -9.53 6.65 14.22
CA ASP A 132 -10.63 7.57 14.50
C ASP A 132 -11.37 7.98 13.21
#